data_AF-N4WIJ8-F1
#
_entry.id   AF-N4WIJ8-F1
#
_cell.length_a   1.000
_cell.length_b   1.000
_cell.length_c   1.000
_cell.angle_alpha   90.00
_cell.angle_beta   90.00
_cell.angle_gamma   90.00
#
_symmetry.space_group_name_H-M   'P 1'
#
loop_
_entity.id
_entity.type
_entity.pdbx_description
1 polymer ?
#
loop_
_entity_poly.entity_id
_entity_poly.type
_entity_poly.pdbx_seq_one_letter_code
_entity_poly.pdbx_strand_id
1 'polypeptide(L)' 'MFDEVSLGENGHQVIVSTVGDLINARRVSAGARSTQLLGQMSDSTLQTIRQRQSHIISKQAPLQQEDDALSSSD' A
#
# COMPACT_ATOMS: atom_id res chain seq x y z
N MET A 1 4.83 5.87 -16.32
CA MET A 1 3.65 6.50 -16.93
C MET A 1 2.43 5.70 -16.50
N PHE A 2 1.43 6.37 -15.92
CA PHE A 2 0.13 5.77 -15.59
C PHE A 2 -0.88 6.14 -16.67
N ASP A 3 -1.52 5.16 -17.30
CA ASP A 3 -2.61 5.42 -18.24
C ASP A 3 -3.89 4.81 -17.68
N GLU A 4 -4.95 5.62 -17.62
CA GLU A 4 -6.29 5.22 -17.24
C GLU A 4 -6.40 4.72 -15.79
N VAL A 5 -6.37 5.67 -14.88
CA VAL A 5 -6.42 5.40 -13.44
C VAL A 5 -7.76 5.85 -12.89
N SER A 6 -8.55 4.92 -12.37
CA SER A 6 -9.85 5.22 -11.76
C SER A 6 -9.87 4.90 -10.27
N LEU A 7 -10.32 5.87 -9.48
CA LEU A 7 -10.61 5.69 -8.06
C LEU A 7 -12.12 5.69 -7.83
N GLY A 8 -12.62 4.74 -7.02
CA GLY A 8 -14.03 4.67 -6.64
C GLY A 8 -14.49 5.80 -5.71
N GLU A 9 -15.76 5.77 -5.32
CA GLU A 9 -16.32 6.73 -4.37
C GLU A 9 -15.70 6.58 -2.97
N ASN A 10 -15.60 7.70 -2.23
CA ASN A 10 -14.97 7.77 -0.90
C ASN A 10 -13.51 7.30 -0.83
N GLY A 11 -12.83 7.21 -1.98
CA GLY A 11 -11.46 6.72 -2.05
C GLY A 11 -10.43 7.79 -1.69
N HIS A 12 -9.24 7.34 -1.29
CA HIS A 12 -8.04 8.17 -1.19
C HIS A 12 -6.97 7.63 -2.12
N GLN A 13 -6.43 8.50 -2.98
CA GLN A 13 -5.37 8.15 -3.91
C GLN A 13 -4.22 9.14 -3.82
N VAL A 14 -3.00 8.61 -3.88
CA VAL A 14 -1.77 9.38 -3.91
C VAL A 14 -0.95 8.92 -5.12
N ILE A 15 -0.67 9.82 -6.06
CA ILE A 15 0.19 9.58 -7.22
C ILE A 15 1.46 10.40 -7.03
N VAL A 16 2.60 9.72 -6.98
CA VAL A 16 3.89 10.35 -6.70
C VAL A 16 4.94 10.01 -7.75
N SER A 17 5.79 10.98 -8.09
CA SER A 17 7.08 10.73 -8.73
C SER A 17 8.23 11.06 -7.78
N THR A 18 9.39 10.54 -8.10
CA THR A 18 10.66 10.88 -7.47
C THR A 18 11.06 12.32 -7.82
N VAL A 19 11.74 13.02 -6.90
CA VAL A 19 12.20 14.39 -7.15
C VAL A 19 13.17 14.39 -8.33
N GLY A 20 12.86 15.20 -9.35
CA GLY A 20 13.60 15.23 -10.62
C GLY A 20 12.93 14.45 -11.75
N ASP A 21 11.98 13.57 -11.43
CA ASP A 21 11.22 12.81 -12.42
C ASP A 21 9.83 13.39 -12.68
N LEU A 22 9.39 13.30 -13.93
CA LEU A 22 8.07 13.79 -14.35
C LEU A 22 6.94 12.87 -13.86
N ILE A 23 5.88 13.46 -13.32
CA ILE A 23 4.61 12.76 -13.14
C ILE A 23 3.94 12.67 -14.51
N ASN A 24 3.94 11.48 -15.09
CA ASN A 24 3.21 11.21 -16.33
C ASN A 24 2.01 10.31 -16.03
N ALA A 25 0.83 10.92 -15.93
CA ALA A 25 -0.44 10.24 -15.70
C ALA A 25 -1.51 10.79 -16.65
N ARG A 26 -2.28 9.91 -17.30
CA ARG A 26 -3.33 10.28 -18.26
C ARG A 26 -4.65 9.61 -17.88
N ARG A 27 -5.78 10.32 -18.11
CA ARG A 27 -7.15 9.87 -17.78
C ARG A 27 -7.25 9.39 -16.32
N VAL A 28 -6.86 10.26 -15.38
CA VAL A 28 -7.05 9.99 -13.94
C VAL A 28 -8.44 10.47 -13.54
N SER A 29 -9.26 9.59 -12.96
CA SER A 29 -10.63 9.87 -12.54
C SER A 29 -10.87 9.44 -11.09
N ALA A 30 -11.81 10.10 -10.44
CA ALA A 30 -12.15 9.89 -9.04
C ALA A 30 -13.66 9.94 -8.85
N GLY A 31 -14.22 8.98 -8.11
CA GLY A 31 -15.62 8.95 -7.73
C GLY A 31 -15.97 10.03 -6.70
N ALA A 32 -17.26 10.16 -6.37
CA ALA A 32 -17.74 11.16 -5.42
C ALA A 32 -17.05 11.05 -4.04
N ARG A 33 -16.86 12.20 -3.38
CA ARG A 33 -16.26 12.31 -2.03
C ARG A 33 -14.87 11.68 -1.89
N SER A 34 -14.12 11.62 -2.98
CA SER A 34 -12.75 11.10 -2.98
C SER A 34 -11.71 12.20 -2.81
N THR A 35 -10.52 11.83 -2.37
CA THR A 35 -9.35 12.71 -2.31
C THR A 35 -8.26 12.17 -3.22
N GLN A 36 -7.76 13.00 -4.12
CA GLN A 36 -6.59 12.72 -4.95
C GLN A 36 -5.48 13.70 -4.61
N LEU A 37 -4.31 13.17 -4.27
CA LEU A 37 -3.09 13.93 -4.04
C LEU A 37 -2.05 13.56 -5.11
N LEU A 38 -1.49 14.57 -5.76
CA LEU A 38 -0.43 14.42 -6.74
C LEU A 38 0.78 15.25 -6.31
N GLY A 39 1.98 14.70 -6.43
CA GLY A 39 3.18 15.44 -6.07
C GLY A 39 4.46 14.65 -6.24
N GLN A 40 5.55 15.23 -5.78
CA GLN A 40 6.86 14.59 -5.79
C GLN A 40 7.26 14.19 -4.36
N MET A 41 7.95 13.07 -4.24
CA MET A 41 8.56 12.60 -3.00
C MET A 41 10.01 12.27 -3.27
N SER A 42 10.88 12.44 -2.26
CA SER A 42 12.25 11.97 -2.39
C SER A 42 12.30 10.43 -2.34
N ASP A 43 13.33 9.87 -2.94
CA ASP A 43 13.62 8.43 -2.87
C ASP A 43 13.71 7.94 -1.42
N SER A 44 14.31 8.74 -0.54
CA SER A 44 14.43 8.42 0.88
C SER A 44 13.06 8.34 1.58
N THR A 45 12.12 9.23 1.22
CA THR A 45 10.74 9.16 1.73
C THR A 45 10.04 7.91 1.23
N LEU A 46 10.18 7.55 -0.05
CA LEU A 46 9.59 6.33 -0.61
C LEU A 46 10.15 5.06 0.05
N GLN A 47 11.47 5.00 0.27
CA GLN A 47 12.10 3.89 0.98
C GLN A 47 11.59 3.78 2.43
N THR A 48 11.43 4.91 3.13
CA THR A 48 10.89 4.94 4.49
C THR A 48 9.44 4.44 4.53
N ILE A 49 8.60 4.88 3.58
CA ILE A 49 7.19 4.41 3.48
C ILE A 49 7.15 2.90 3.22
N ARG A 50 7.96 2.41 2.27
CA ARG A 50 8.04 0.98 1.95
C ARG A 50 8.44 0.15 3.16
N GLN A 51 9.43 0.60 3.92
CA GLN A 51 9.86 -0.06 5.15
C GLN A 51 8.74 -0.05 6.21
N ARG A 52 8.03 1.07 6.39
CA ARG A 52 6.92 1.11 7.35
C ARG A 52 5.77 0.17 6.96
N GLN A 53 5.44 0.08 5.68
CA GLN A 53 4.40 -0.84 5.19
C GLN A 53 4.77 -2.31 5.41
N SER A 54 6.02 -2.71 5.19
CA SER A 54 6.45 -4.09 5.47
C SER A 54 6.36 -4.45 6.96
N HIS A 55 6.58 -3.50 7.85
CA HIS A 55 6.44 -3.70 9.30
C HIS A 55 4.97 -3.82 9.76
N ILE A 56 4.02 -3.23 9.03
CA ILE A 56 2.59 -3.38 9.34
C ILE A 56 2.09 -4.77 8.92
N ILE A 57 2.55 -5.28 7.77
CA ILE A 57 2.16 -6.60 7.25
C ILE A 57 2.75 -7.74 8.10
N SER A 58 3.97 -7.57 8.63
CA SER A 58 4.64 -8.63 9.42
C SER A 58 4.04 -8.87 10.82
N LYS A 59 3.10 -8.04 11.29
CA LYS A 59 2.42 -8.22 12.60
C LYS A 59 1.13 -9.04 12.53
N GLN A 60 0.71 -9.49 11.34
CA GLN A 60 -0.45 -10.35 11.13
C GLN A 60 -0.02 -11.73 10.62
N ALA A 61 0.82 -12.44 11.39
CA ALA A 61 0.95 -13.89 11.25
C ALA A 61 0.09 -14.53 12.36
N PRO A 62 -0.91 -15.38 12.04
CA PRO A 62 -1.66 -16.11 13.07
C PRO A 62 -0.73 -17.01 13.87
N LEU A 63 -0.83 -16.92 15.20
CA LEU A 63 -0.27 -17.90 16.13
C LEU A 63 -0.93 -19.25 15.82
N GLN A 64 -0.17 -20.20 15.27
CA GLN A 64 -0.53 -21.62 15.33
C GLN A 64 0.20 -22.21 16.53
N GLN A 65 -0.52 -22.25 17.64
CA GLN A 65 -0.24 -23.08 18.80
C GLN A 65 -1.58 -23.68 19.21
N GLU A 66 -1.54 -24.89 19.81
CA GLU A 66 -2.64 -25.86 20.03
C GLU A 66 -2.71 -26.88 18.86
N ASP A 67 -2.61 -28.19 19.02
CA ASP A 67 -2.43 -29.08 20.18
C ASP A 67 -2.16 -30.47 19.59
N ASP A 68 -0.94 -31.01 19.71
CA ASP A 68 -0.65 -32.43 19.38
C ASP A 68 0.46 -32.93 20.32
N ALA A 69 0.23 -32.74 21.61
CA ALA A 69 0.88 -33.54 22.63
C ALA A 69 -0.16 -34.53 23.18
N LEU A 70 0.21 -35.81 23.20
CA LEU A 70 -0.46 -36.93 23.87
C LEU A 70 -1.50 -37.71 23.03
N SER A 71 -0.99 -38.50 22.09
CA SER A 71 -1.54 -39.84 21.86
C SER A 71 -0.41 -40.86 21.88
N SER A 72 0.00 -41.24 23.09
CA SER A 72 0.77 -42.45 23.34
C SER A 72 0.08 -43.26 24.44
N SER A 73 -0.31 -44.48 24.06
CA SER A 73 -0.47 -45.68 24.90
C SER A 73 -1.72 -45.78 25.79
N ASP A 74 -2.66 -46.66 25.40
CA ASP A 74 -2.84 -47.99 26.03
C ASP A 74 -3.57 -48.93 25.04
#